data_AF-A0A1I8P439-F1
#
_entry.id   AF-A0A1I8P439-F1
#
_cell.length_a   1.000
_cell.length_b   1.000
_cell.length_c   1.000
_cell.angle_alpha   90.00
_cell.angle_beta   90.00
_cell.angle_gamma   90.00
#
_symmetry.space_group_name_H-M   'P 1'
#
loop_
_entity.id
_entity.type
_entity.pdbx_description
1 polymer ?
#
loop_
_entity_poly.entity_id
_entity_poly.type
_entity_poly.pdbx_seq_one_letter_code
_entity_poly.pdbx_strand_id
1 'polypeptide(L)'
;MLLNSYGQPTILKDDETNASSLEWRDAPMILCHKDSIFERYFPKYWKGTLYSSEAIINSVIQSNDQVPWTVPYKSIPLLPSEVFNITLKDGNKIKLTMIPLFENMMFIIEDEYVKSIVTDNLTPKDLYHLTHQKIVRDRINEGIDVLYINDAAYQELEKNDKNPSKFLLRSIAHTVQPAFIKGYFNNPLPQSLLDCCSTHN
;
A
#
# COMPACT_ATOMS: atom_id res chain seq x y z
N MET A 1 -4.76 -2.77 -2.86
CA MET A 1 -5.35 -1.52 -2.34
C MET A 1 -5.81 -0.68 -3.51
N LEU A 2 -6.99 -0.06 -3.42
CA LEU A 2 -7.44 0.91 -4.42
C LEU A 2 -6.82 2.28 -4.14
N LEU A 3 -6.63 3.09 -5.16
CA LEU A 3 -6.21 4.48 -5.03
C LEU A 3 -7.42 5.39 -5.27
N ASN A 4 -7.71 6.29 -4.33
CA ASN A 4 -8.78 7.28 -4.51
C ASN A 4 -8.38 8.35 -5.53
N SER A 5 -9.24 9.35 -5.73
CA SER A 5 -8.98 10.49 -6.64
C SER A 5 -7.74 11.34 -6.29
N TYR A 6 -7.17 11.17 -5.09
CA TYR A 6 -5.96 11.82 -4.62
C TYR A 6 -4.75 10.87 -4.55
N GLY A 7 -4.87 9.64 -5.06
CA GLY A 7 -3.80 8.66 -5.04
C GLY A 7 -3.57 8.01 -3.69
N GLN A 8 -4.45 8.23 -2.71
CA GLN A 8 -4.32 7.66 -1.38
C GLN A 8 -4.77 6.19 -1.38
N PRO A 9 -3.97 5.28 -0.82
CA PRO A 9 -4.32 3.86 -0.75
C PRO A 9 -5.48 3.63 0.23
N THR A 10 -6.50 2.93 -0.22
CA THR A 10 -7.70 2.60 0.55
C THR A 10 -8.05 1.13 0.40
N ILE A 11 -8.44 0.51 1.52
CA ILE A 11 -9.07 -0.81 1.54
C ILE A 11 -10.55 -0.59 1.87
N LEU A 12 -11.43 -1.14 1.02
CA LEU A 12 -12.87 -1.03 1.24
C LEU A 12 -13.29 -1.98 2.35
N LYS A 13 -14.26 -1.53 3.16
CA LYS A 13 -14.94 -2.36 4.16
C LYS A 13 -16.25 -2.90 3.58
N ASP A 14 -16.84 -3.88 4.26
CA ASP A 14 -18.18 -4.39 3.94
C ASP A 14 -19.24 -3.33 4.23
N ASP A 15 -19.41 -2.39 3.30
CA ASP A 15 -20.58 -1.54 3.27
C ASP A 15 -21.11 -1.46 1.84
N GLU A 16 -22.44 -1.55 1.71
CA GLU A 16 -23.12 -1.54 0.41
C GLU A 16 -22.89 -0.22 -0.35
N THR A 17 -22.54 0.84 0.38
CA THR A 17 -22.22 2.18 -0.15
C THR A 17 -20.92 2.20 -0.96
N ASN A 18 -19.87 1.54 -0.50
CA ASN A 18 -18.58 1.49 -1.19
C ASN A 18 -18.63 0.54 -2.40
N ALA A 19 -19.42 -0.54 -2.29
CA ALA A 19 -19.60 -1.49 -3.37
C ALA A 19 -20.29 -0.89 -4.62
N SER A 20 -21.06 0.19 -4.46
CA SER A 20 -21.82 0.86 -5.53
C SER A 20 -21.26 2.23 -5.93
N SER A 21 -20.25 2.74 -5.23
CA SER A 21 -19.65 4.04 -5.52
C SER A 21 -18.97 4.08 -6.90
N LEU A 22 -19.33 5.10 -7.69
CA LEU A 22 -18.72 5.39 -8.99
C LEU A 22 -17.24 5.78 -8.87
N GLU A 23 -16.81 6.24 -7.70
CA GLU A 23 -15.39 6.55 -7.43
C GLU A 23 -14.54 5.29 -7.59
N TRP A 24 -14.94 4.21 -6.92
CA TRP A 24 -14.12 3.01 -6.82
C TRP A 24 -14.19 2.12 -8.04
N ARG A 25 -15.25 2.20 -8.85
CA ARG A 25 -15.45 1.35 -10.04
C ARG A 25 -14.27 1.38 -11.01
N ASP A 26 -13.70 2.56 -11.25
CA ASP A 26 -12.61 2.78 -12.21
C ASP A 26 -11.26 3.05 -11.51
N ALA A 27 -11.23 2.97 -10.18
CA ALA A 27 -10.07 3.35 -9.39
C ALA A 27 -8.87 2.44 -9.69
N PRO A 28 -7.65 3.01 -9.83
CA PRO A 28 -6.41 2.25 -9.88
C PRO A 28 -6.27 1.34 -8.66
N MET A 29 -5.60 0.21 -8.85
CA MET A 29 -5.27 -0.72 -7.77
C MET A 29 -3.78 -1.01 -7.78
N ILE A 30 -3.17 -1.03 -6.60
CA ILE A 30 -1.81 -1.53 -6.39
C ILE A 30 -1.83 -2.81 -5.53
N LEU A 31 -0.95 -3.76 -5.82
CA LEU A 31 -0.76 -4.97 -5.02
C LEU A 31 0.68 -5.09 -4.54
N CYS A 32 0.85 -5.14 -3.22
CA CYS A 32 2.14 -5.36 -2.54
C CYS A 32 2.54 -6.84 -2.52
N HIS A 33 1.55 -7.74 -2.48
CA HIS A 33 1.74 -9.18 -2.45
C HIS A 33 0.66 -9.87 -3.29
N LYS A 34 0.93 -11.09 -3.74
CA LYS A 34 -0.05 -11.92 -4.48
C LYS A 34 -1.31 -12.20 -3.66
N ASP A 35 -1.15 -12.36 -2.34
CA ASP A 35 -2.26 -12.72 -1.47
C ASP A 35 -3.04 -11.49 -0.98
N SER A 36 -2.55 -10.27 -1.23
CA SER A 36 -3.25 -9.02 -0.88
C SER A 36 -4.60 -8.86 -1.59
N ILE A 37 -4.93 -9.73 -2.54
CA ILE A 37 -6.19 -9.71 -3.26
C ILE A 37 -7.27 -10.57 -2.59
N PHE A 38 -6.87 -11.64 -1.91
CA PHE A 38 -7.79 -12.54 -1.24
C PHE A 38 -8.19 -11.90 0.10
N GLU A 39 -9.45 -12.05 0.51
CA GLU A 39 -10.00 -11.46 1.75
C GLU A 39 -10.23 -9.93 1.74
N ARG A 40 -10.37 -9.32 0.55
CA ARG A 40 -10.74 -7.89 0.44
C ARG A 40 -12.10 -7.67 -0.20
N TYR A 41 -12.76 -6.60 0.21
CA TYR A 41 -13.96 -6.10 -0.46
C TYR A 41 -13.58 -5.37 -1.74
N PHE A 42 -14.28 -5.70 -2.82
CA PHE A 42 -14.11 -5.08 -4.12
C PHE A 42 -15.39 -4.36 -4.55
N PRO A 43 -15.27 -3.23 -5.27
CA PRO A 43 -16.41 -2.59 -5.91
C PRO A 43 -17.11 -3.57 -6.84
N LYS A 44 -18.44 -3.58 -6.84
CA LYS A 44 -19.18 -4.33 -7.85
C LYS A 44 -18.81 -3.78 -9.23
N TYR A 45 -18.48 -4.68 -10.16
CA TYR A 45 -18.08 -4.32 -11.52
C TYR A 45 -16.84 -3.41 -11.61
N TRP A 46 -15.88 -3.58 -10.70
CA TRP A 46 -14.58 -2.93 -10.79
C TRP A 46 -13.90 -3.25 -12.13
N LYS A 47 -13.58 -2.21 -12.89
CA LYS A 47 -12.95 -2.28 -14.22
C LYS A 47 -11.73 -1.37 -14.33
N GLY A 48 -11.11 -1.08 -13.19
CA GLY A 48 -9.93 -0.24 -13.08
C GLY A 48 -8.68 -0.89 -13.67
N THR A 49 -7.53 -0.30 -13.32
CA THR A 49 -6.22 -0.83 -13.73
C THR A 49 -5.45 -1.33 -12.52
N LEU A 50 -4.99 -2.57 -12.59
CA LEU A 50 -4.11 -3.20 -11.62
C LEU A 50 -2.65 -2.89 -11.97
N TYR A 51 -1.90 -2.41 -10.98
CA TYR A 51 -0.47 -2.12 -11.05
C TYR A 51 0.29 -2.95 -10.01
N SER A 52 1.28 -3.72 -10.46
CA SER A 52 2.20 -4.46 -9.58
C SER A 52 3.35 -5.00 -10.43
N SER A 53 4.19 -5.86 -9.84
CA SER A 53 5.17 -6.63 -10.59
C SER A 53 4.47 -7.62 -11.54
N GLU A 54 5.14 -7.97 -12.63
CA GLU A 54 4.66 -8.99 -13.56
C GLU A 54 4.39 -10.34 -12.86
N ALA A 55 5.25 -10.74 -11.91
CA ALA A 55 5.09 -11.98 -11.16
C ALA A 55 3.80 -11.99 -10.33
N ILE A 56 3.48 -10.89 -9.63
CA ILE A 56 2.24 -10.77 -8.84
C ILE A 56 1.03 -10.77 -9.76
N ILE A 57 1.06 -10.00 -10.85
CA ILE A 57 -0.05 -9.95 -11.83
C ILE A 57 -0.32 -11.34 -12.41
N ASN A 58 0.72 -12.06 -12.83
CA ASN A 58 0.59 -13.41 -13.37
C ASN A 58 0.03 -14.39 -12.33
N SER A 59 0.46 -14.30 -11.07
CA SER A 59 -0.10 -15.11 -9.99
C SER A 59 -1.60 -14.86 -9.82
N VAL A 60 -2.03 -13.60 -9.87
CA VAL A 60 -3.45 -13.24 -9.74
C VAL A 60 -4.26 -13.75 -10.92
N ILE A 61 -3.75 -13.62 -12.15
CA ILE A 61 -4.40 -14.14 -13.37
C ILE A 61 -4.51 -15.67 -13.33
N GLN A 62 -3.51 -16.38 -12.81
CA GLN A 62 -3.57 -17.84 -12.66
C GLN A 62 -4.58 -18.28 -11.60
N SER A 63 -4.81 -17.44 -10.58
CA SER A 63 -5.79 -17.65 -9.52
C SER A 63 -7.19 -17.11 -9.86
N ASN A 64 -7.48 -16.77 -11.13
CA ASN A 64 -8.68 -16.02 -11.52
C ASN A 64 -10.01 -16.63 -11.04
N ASP A 65 -10.09 -17.96 -10.89
CA ASP A 65 -11.28 -18.63 -10.35
C ASP A 65 -11.60 -18.26 -8.89
N GLN A 66 -10.63 -17.71 -8.15
CA GLN A 66 -10.76 -17.29 -6.76
C GLN A 66 -10.92 -15.78 -6.60
N VAL A 67 -10.76 -15.01 -7.69
CA VAL A 67 -10.84 -13.56 -7.63
C VAL A 67 -12.27 -13.12 -7.96
N PRO A 68 -12.91 -12.25 -7.15
CA PRO A 68 -14.35 -11.94 -7.28
C PRO A 68 -14.68 -11.00 -8.47
N TRP A 69 -13.84 -10.95 -9.50
CA TRP A 69 -14.00 -10.02 -10.61
C TRP A 69 -14.98 -10.56 -11.65
N THR A 70 -16.11 -9.88 -11.77
CA THR A 70 -17.16 -10.23 -12.74
C THR A 70 -17.02 -9.53 -14.08
N VAL A 71 -16.05 -8.62 -14.21
CA VAL A 71 -15.83 -7.82 -15.42
C VAL A 71 -14.34 -7.76 -15.80
N PRO A 72 -14.01 -7.60 -17.09
CA PRO A 72 -12.63 -7.41 -17.51
C PRO A 72 -12.01 -6.16 -16.90
N TYR A 73 -10.78 -6.30 -16.42
CA TYR A 73 -9.94 -5.22 -15.89
C TYR A 73 -8.66 -5.10 -16.71
N LYS A 74 -7.91 -4.00 -16.54
CA LYS A 74 -6.58 -3.84 -17.15
C LYS A 74 -5.50 -4.17 -16.12
N SER A 75 -4.38 -4.74 -16.57
CA SER A 75 -3.20 -4.92 -15.73
C SER A 75 -1.98 -4.31 -16.42
N ILE A 76 -1.18 -3.55 -15.67
CA ILE A 76 0.06 -2.95 -16.15
C ILE A 76 1.19 -3.38 -15.21
N PRO A 77 2.13 -4.23 -15.68
CA PRO A 77 3.31 -4.56 -14.90
C PRO A 77 4.22 -3.32 -14.79
N LEU A 78 4.73 -3.10 -13.59
CA LEU A 78 5.68 -2.03 -13.31
C LEU A 78 7.11 -2.56 -13.30
N LEU A 79 8.02 -1.78 -13.85
CA LEU A 79 9.44 -2.05 -13.73
C LEU A 79 9.93 -1.69 -12.32
N PRO A 80 10.75 -2.53 -11.69
CA PRO A 80 11.29 -2.24 -10.36
C PRO A 80 12.02 -0.91 -10.34
N SER A 81 11.75 -0.11 -9.31
CA SER A 81 12.46 1.13 -9.02
C SER A 81 12.34 2.24 -10.08
N GLU A 82 11.48 2.06 -11.08
CA GLU A 82 11.20 3.08 -12.10
C GLU A 82 9.98 3.93 -11.72
N VAL A 83 9.98 5.18 -12.18
CA VAL A 83 8.85 6.10 -11.98
C VAL A 83 7.82 5.89 -13.08
N PHE A 84 6.60 5.53 -12.69
CA PHE A 84 5.46 5.39 -13.59
C PHE A 84 4.42 6.48 -13.31
N ASN A 85 3.98 7.21 -14.33
CA ASN A 85 2.98 8.26 -14.16
C ASN A 85 1.57 7.71 -14.35
N ILE A 86 0.68 7.98 -13.40
CA ILE A 86 -0.74 7.61 -13.46
C ILE A 86 -1.56 8.89 -13.46
N THR A 87 -2.54 8.96 -14.35
CA THR A 87 -3.59 10.00 -14.31
C THR A 87 -4.83 9.39 -13.65
N LEU A 88 -5.25 9.97 -12.54
CA LEU A 88 -6.43 9.60 -11.79
C LEU A 88 -7.70 10.15 -12.47
N LYS A 89 -8.86 9.68 -12.02
CA LYS A 89 -10.17 9.98 -12.64
C LYS A 89 -10.46 11.48 -12.76
N ASP A 90 -10.06 12.25 -11.75
CA ASP A 90 -10.29 13.71 -11.70
C ASP A 90 -9.18 14.52 -12.39
N GLY A 91 -8.29 13.85 -13.14
CA GLY A 91 -7.19 14.49 -13.88
C GLY A 91 -5.92 14.70 -13.05
N ASN A 92 -5.96 14.43 -11.74
CA ASN A 92 -4.78 14.45 -10.86
C ASN A 92 -3.72 13.48 -11.37
N LYS A 93 -2.46 13.90 -11.32
CA LYS A 93 -1.32 13.08 -11.75
C LYS A 93 -0.51 12.67 -10.53
N ILE A 94 -0.25 11.38 -10.44
CA ILE A 94 0.64 10.82 -9.42
C ILE A 94 1.79 10.07 -10.10
N LYS A 95 2.93 10.05 -9.44
CA LYS A 95 4.06 9.20 -9.74
C LYS A 95 4.00 7.99 -8.82
N LEU A 96 4.11 6.81 -9.41
CA LEU A 96 4.14 5.54 -8.72
C LEU A 96 5.49 4.88 -8.95
N THR A 97 6.21 4.54 -7.88
CA THR A 97 7.44 3.75 -7.94
C THR A 97 7.28 2.50 -7.11
N MET A 98 7.47 1.35 -7.74
CA MET A 98 7.43 0.05 -7.07
C MET A 98 8.84 -0.34 -6.62
N ILE A 99 9.00 -0.58 -5.33
CA ILE A 99 10.27 -1.01 -4.73
C ILE A 99 10.12 -2.49 -4.35
N PRO A 100 10.87 -3.41 -4.99
CA PRO A 100 10.89 -4.80 -4.58
C PRO A 100 11.63 -4.95 -3.25
N LEU A 101 11.05 -5.70 -2.31
CA LEU A 101 11.69 -6.11 -1.06
C LEU A 101 12.18 -7.56 -1.20
N PHE A 102 11.84 -8.44 -0.25
CA PHE A 102 12.17 -9.85 -0.32
C PHE A 102 11.00 -10.66 -0.87
N GLU A 103 9.88 -10.69 -0.14
CA GLU A 103 8.64 -11.35 -0.55
C GLU A 103 7.58 -10.34 -1.00
N ASN A 104 7.67 -9.10 -0.50
CA ASN A 104 6.70 -8.06 -0.72
C ASN A 104 7.23 -6.95 -1.65
N MET A 105 6.30 -6.15 -2.16
CA MET A 105 6.56 -4.90 -2.84
C MET A 105 6.12 -3.74 -1.94
N MET A 106 6.93 -2.70 -1.90
CA MET A 106 6.55 -1.39 -1.37
C MET A 106 6.24 -0.47 -2.54
N PHE A 107 5.32 0.48 -2.34
CA PHE A 107 5.09 1.55 -3.31
C PHE A 107 5.41 2.90 -2.70
N ILE A 108 6.04 3.75 -3.51
CA ILE A 108 6.14 5.18 -3.25
C ILE A 108 5.13 5.85 -4.19
N ILE A 109 4.25 6.67 -3.62
CA ILE A 109 3.26 7.45 -4.35
C ILE A 109 3.55 8.92 -4.08
N GLU A 110 3.83 9.67 -5.14
CA GLU A 110 4.16 11.09 -5.10
C GLU A 110 3.18 11.89 -5.96
N ASP A 111 2.54 12.91 -5.40
CA ASP A 111 1.92 13.98 -6.17
C ASP A 111 2.76 15.27 -6.08
N GLU A 112 2.19 16.44 -6.39
CA GLU A 112 2.90 17.73 -6.28
C GLU A 112 3.19 18.16 -4.83
N TYR A 113 2.43 17.64 -3.87
CA TYR A 113 2.39 18.12 -2.49
C TYR A 113 2.74 17.06 -1.45
N VAL A 114 2.52 15.78 -1.75
CA VAL A 114 2.60 14.67 -0.79
C VAL A 114 3.41 13.52 -1.39
N LYS A 115 4.40 13.06 -0.64
CA LYS A 115 5.11 11.80 -0.86
C LYS A 115 4.70 10.80 0.21
N SER A 116 4.24 9.65 -0.24
CA SER A 116 3.77 8.59 0.64
C SER A 116 4.43 7.25 0.34
N ILE A 117 4.66 6.49 1.40
CA ILE A 117 5.06 5.08 1.33
C ILE A 117 3.85 4.23 1.65
N VAL A 118 3.66 3.18 0.86
CA VAL A 118 2.58 2.21 1.01
C VAL A 118 3.17 0.81 1.15
N THR A 119 2.87 0.16 2.26
CA THR A 119 3.33 -1.21 2.57
C THR A 119 2.21 -2.07 3.11
N ASP A 120 2.18 -3.34 2.72
CA ASP A 120 1.31 -4.33 3.37
C ASP A 120 2.04 -4.99 4.56
N ASN A 121 1.66 -6.21 4.93
CA ASN A 121 2.36 -6.99 5.94
C ASN A 121 3.81 -7.30 5.53
N LEU A 122 4.76 -6.69 6.21
CA LEU A 122 6.18 -6.91 5.98
C LEU A 122 6.71 -8.05 6.84
N THR A 123 7.64 -8.83 6.27
CA THR A 123 8.43 -9.82 7.02
C THR A 123 9.71 -9.20 7.59
N PRO A 124 10.39 -9.86 8.55
CA PRO A 124 11.72 -9.42 9.01
C PRO A 124 12.74 -9.29 7.88
N LYS A 125 12.66 -10.15 6.85
CA LYS A 125 13.53 -10.08 5.67
C LYS A 125 13.21 -8.86 4.83
N ASP A 126 11.93 -8.52 4.65
CA ASP A 126 11.54 -7.32 3.92
C ASP A 126 12.11 -6.05 4.55
N LEU A 127 12.13 -5.95 5.89
CA LEU A 127 12.78 -4.83 6.58
C LEU A 127 14.29 -4.78 6.41
N TYR A 128 14.94 -5.95 6.39
CA TYR A 128 16.37 -6.01 6.08
C TYR A 128 16.63 -5.42 4.69
N HIS A 129 15.85 -5.81 3.69
CA HIS A 129 15.97 -5.27 2.33
C HIS A 129 15.67 -3.76 2.28
N LEU A 130 14.63 -3.29 2.97
CA LEU A 130 14.25 -1.88 3.06
C LEU A 130 15.41 -1.01 3.57
N THR A 131 16.09 -1.43 4.63
CA THR A 131 17.18 -0.67 5.26
C THR A 131 18.50 -0.72 4.47
N HIS A 132 18.70 -1.72 3.61
CA HIS A 132 19.97 -1.93 2.89
C HIS A 132 19.92 -1.48 1.42
N GLN A 133 18.72 -1.31 0.84
CA GLN A 133 18.59 -0.82 -0.53
C GLN A 133 18.91 0.67 -0.63
N LYS A 134 19.89 1.01 -1.48
CA LYS A 134 20.30 2.41 -1.70
C LYS A 134 19.13 3.27 -2.17
N ILE A 135 18.36 2.80 -3.14
CA ILE A 135 17.21 3.55 -3.68
C ILE A 135 16.17 3.87 -2.61
N VAL A 136 15.90 2.95 -1.70
CA VAL A 136 14.95 3.17 -0.61
C VAL A 136 15.48 4.23 0.34
N ARG A 137 16.76 4.15 0.71
CA ARG A 137 17.41 5.17 1.55
C ARG A 137 17.40 6.55 0.90
N ASP A 138 17.76 6.62 -0.38
CA ASP A 138 17.76 7.88 -1.13
C ASP A 138 16.35 8.49 -1.13
N ARG A 139 15.30 7.69 -1.36
CA ARG A 139 13.90 8.16 -1.35
C ARG A 139 13.38 8.53 0.04
N ILE A 140 13.76 7.80 1.08
CA ILE A 140 13.42 8.15 2.47
C ILE A 140 14.12 9.47 2.88
N ASN A 141 15.37 9.66 2.46
CA ASN A 141 16.14 10.88 2.76
C ASN A 141 15.56 12.14 2.08
N GLU A 142 14.80 11.99 0.99
CA GLU A 142 14.05 13.09 0.39
C GLU A 142 12.83 13.53 1.23
N GLY A 143 12.53 12.83 2.33
CA GLY A 143 11.40 13.08 3.21
C GLY A 143 10.14 12.33 2.76
N ILE A 144 9.45 11.69 3.71
CA ILE A 144 8.17 11.00 3.50
C ILE A 144 7.11 11.69 4.35
N ASP A 145 6.05 12.18 3.73
CA ASP A 145 4.96 12.85 4.45
C ASP A 145 4.06 11.84 5.13
N VAL A 146 3.71 10.75 4.44
CA VAL A 146 2.74 9.77 4.96
C VAL A 146 3.23 8.34 4.77
N LEU A 147 3.31 7.59 5.86
CA LEU A 147 3.47 6.14 5.83
C LEU A 147 2.10 5.46 6.02
N TYR A 148 1.65 4.75 5.00
CA TYR A 148 0.47 3.91 5.09
C TYR A 148 0.83 2.48 5.48
N ILE A 149 0.11 1.94 6.46
CA ILE A 149 0.34 0.61 7.04
C ILE A 149 -0.95 -0.20 7.11
N ASN A 150 -0.78 -1.53 7.11
CA ASN A 150 -1.86 -2.45 7.41
C ASN A 150 -2.15 -2.45 8.92
N ASP A 151 -3.15 -1.67 9.33
CA ASP A 151 -3.59 -1.50 10.71
C ASP A 151 -4.44 -2.65 11.25
N ALA A 152 -4.98 -3.51 10.38
CA ALA A 152 -5.58 -4.78 10.81
C ALA A 152 -4.54 -5.69 11.47
N ALA A 153 -3.30 -5.66 10.95
CA ALA A 153 -2.19 -6.36 11.56
C ALA A 153 -1.93 -5.92 12.99
N TYR A 154 -2.40 -4.75 13.47
CA TYR A 154 -2.26 -4.33 14.87
C TYR A 154 -3.41 -4.78 15.77
N GLN A 155 -4.63 -4.91 15.23
CA GLN A 155 -5.80 -5.28 16.04
C GLN A 155 -5.72 -6.73 16.53
N GLU A 156 -5.11 -7.61 15.74
CA GLU A 156 -4.84 -8.98 16.16
C GLU A 156 -3.78 -9.07 17.28
N LEU A 157 -3.06 -7.98 17.57
CA LEU A 157 -1.82 -7.96 18.36
C LEU A 157 -1.96 -7.40 19.78
N GLU A 158 -3.13 -6.88 20.19
CA GLU A 158 -3.34 -6.41 21.57
C GLU A 158 -3.16 -7.52 22.62
N LYS A 159 -3.09 -8.79 22.21
CA LYS A 159 -2.92 -9.93 23.11
C LYS A 159 -1.45 -10.31 23.41
N ASN A 160 -0.46 -9.80 22.68
CA ASN A 160 0.96 -10.17 22.91
C ASN A 160 1.96 -9.09 22.44
N ASP A 161 2.63 -8.41 23.39
CA ASP A 161 3.60 -7.33 23.11
C ASP A 161 4.92 -7.79 22.49
N LYS A 162 5.22 -9.09 22.50
CA LYS A 162 6.41 -9.65 21.83
C LYS A 162 6.15 -10.09 20.40
N ASN A 163 5.01 -9.73 19.81
CA ASN A 163 4.70 -10.17 18.46
C ASN A 163 5.65 -9.52 17.44
N PRO A 164 6.33 -10.32 16.59
CA PRO A 164 7.19 -9.82 15.52
C PRO A 164 6.57 -8.67 14.72
N SER A 165 5.28 -8.73 14.37
CA SER A 165 4.62 -7.71 13.56
C SER A 165 4.60 -6.31 14.20
N LYS A 166 4.40 -6.19 15.52
CA LYS A 166 4.48 -4.91 16.26
C LYS A 166 5.88 -4.31 16.18
N PHE A 167 6.91 -5.15 16.38
CA PHE A 167 8.31 -4.73 16.28
C PHE A 167 8.66 -4.28 14.86
N LEU A 168 8.20 -5.02 13.85
CA LEU A 168 8.47 -4.71 12.46
C LEU A 168 7.87 -3.36 12.05
N LEU A 169 6.62 -3.12 12.45
CA LEU A 169 5.91 -1.89 12.11
C LEU A 169 6.49 -0.65 12.83
N ARG A 170 6.97 -0.80 14.08
CA ARG A 170 7.77 0.26 14.72
C ARG A 170 9.11 0.48 14.02
N SER A 171 9.77 -0.59 13.58
CA SER A 171 11.08 -0.49 12.92
C SER A 171 10.98 0.24 11.58
N ILE A 172 9.93 -0.02 10.79
CA ILE A 172 9.70 0.75 9.55
C ILE A 172 9.37 2.21 9.85
N ALA A 173 8.51 2.50 10.83
CA ALA A 173 8.18 3.87 11.20
C ALA A 173 9.44 4.65 11.64
N HIS A 174 10.32 4.03 12.44
CA HIS A 174 11.57 4.63 12.86
C HIS A 174 12.59 4.77 11.70
N THR A 175 12.55 3.87 10.72
CA THR A 175 13.45 3.95 9.55
C THR A 175 13.00 5.04 8.58
N VAL A 176 11.68 5.15 8.35
CA VAL A 176 11.07 6.07 7.40
C VAL A 176 10.96 7.48 7.97
N GLN A 177 10.75 7.61 9.29
CA GLN A 177 10.50 8.87 10.00
C GLN A 177 9.45 9.76 9.29
N PRO A 178 8.24 9.22 9.02
CA PRO A 178 7.23 9.96 8.29
C PRO A 178 6.65 11.11 9.13
N ALA A 179 6.13 12.16 8.48
CA ALA A 179 5.39 13.20 9.17
C ALA A 179 4.07 12.66 9.78
N PHE A 180 3.43 11.71 9.10
CA PHE A 180 2.21 11.05 9.56
C PHE A 180 2.22 9.55 9.28
N ILE A 181 1.57 8.78 10.14
CA ILE A 181 1.28 7.36 9.90
C ILE A 181 -0.23 7.18 9.83
N LYS A 182 -0.71 6.46 8.80
CA LYS A 182 -2.13 6.17 8.58
C LYS A 182 -2.37 4.68 8.36
N GLY A 183 -3.45 4.17 8.94
CA GLY A 183 -3.94 2.81 8.70
C GLY A 183 -4.84 2.75 7.46
N TYR A 184 -4.84 1.62 6.74
CA TYR A 184 -5.74 1.39 5.61
C TYR A 184 -7.22 1.27 6.02
N PHE A 185 -7.49 0.77 7.22
CA PHE A 185 -8.82 0.54 7.74
C PHE A 185 -9.29 1.69 8.65
N ASN A 186 -8.53 2.78 8.76
CA ASN A 186 -8.81 3.90 9.67
C ASN A 186 -9.05 3.48 11.13
N ASN A 187 -8.45 2.38 11.57
CA ASN A 187 -8.50 1.99 12.97
C ASN A 187 -7.57 2.90 13.80
N PRO A 188 -7.87 3.09 15.10
CA PRO A 188 -6.94 3.78 15.99
C PRO A 188 -5.58 3.08 16.00
N LEU A 189 -4.53 3.85 15.72
CA LEU A 189 -3.16 3.35 15.77
C LEU A 189 -2.59 3.49 17.19
N PRO A 190 -1.74 2.55 17.66
CA PRO A 190 -1.12 2.67 18.98
C PRO A 190 -0.29 3.95 19.10
N GLN A 191 -0.39 4.65 20.23
CA GLN A 191 0.36 5.88 20.48
C GLN A 191 1.86 5.70 20.25
N SER A 192 2.43 4.58 20.69
CA SER A 192 3.85 4.25 20.48
C SER A 192 4.33 4.23 19.02
N LEU A 193 3.41 4.07 18.06
CA LEU A 193 3.70 4.17 16.64
C LEU A 193 3.59 5.62 16.17
N LEU A 194 2.56 6.34 16.63
CA LEU A 194 2.37 7.75 16.35
C LEU A 194 3.51 8.60 16.93
N ASP A 195 4.10 8.19 18.05
CA ASP A 195 5.28 8.81 18.66
C ASP A 195 6.54 8.68 17.79
N CYS A 196 6.53 7.80 16.77
CA CYS A 196 7.58 7.75 15.75
C CYS A 196 7.42 8.87 14.70
N CYS A 197 6.23 9.47 14.61
CA CYS A 197 6.03 10.70 13.87
C CYS A 197 6.50 11.83 14.79
N SER A 198 7.51 12.59 14.38
CA SER A 198 8.09 13.74 15.10
C SER A 198 9.14 13.41 16.20
N THR A 199 10.39 13.31 15.78
CA THR A 199 11.53 13.99 16.44
C THR A 199 12.18 14.96 15.46
N HIS A 200 11.40 15.91 14.91
CA HIS A 200 11.96 17.12 14.32
C HIS A 200 11.80 18.24 15.35
N ASN A 201 12.93 18.59 15.97
CA ASN A 201 13.12 19.82 16.74
C ASN A 201 12.85 21.05 15.87
#